data_AF-A0A382FRU7-F1
#
_entry.id   AF-A0A382FRU7-F1
#
_cell.length_a   1.000
_cell.length_b   1.000
_cell.length_c   1.000
_cell.angle_alpha   90.00
_cell.angle_beta   90.00
_cell.angle_gamma   90.00
#
_symmetry.space_group_name_H-M   'P 1'
#
loop_
_entity.id
_entity.type
_entity.pdbx_description
1 polymer ?
#
loop_
_entity_poly.entity_id
_entity_poly.type
_entity_poly.pdbx_seq_one_letter_code
_entity_poly.pdbx_strand_id
1 'polypeptide(L)'
;MPDDGLMKCTVKSQVILAIKDGASTQYSGKRNGVNVGDILLFRYEANDEGELLVKLSNDKNTVFFWYYEPDRESSYYSDSEASGRYKTFNNSGHHSFNLWDWKMMFKTHDGHQQLYLSKNNNKAWDGMFTEVDHKNTFVLALDCRQKRPRIKEIIEYFWNYSKDL
;
A
#
# COMPACT_ATOMS: atom_id res chain seq x y z
N MET A 1 -5.21 17.49 -8.39
CA MET A 1 -4.30 18.33 -7.58
C MET A 1 -2.96 17.59 -7.51
N PRO A 2 -1.79 18.15 -7.87
CA PRO A 2 -0.69 17.29 -8.34
C PRO A 2 0.13 16.56 -7.28
N ASP A 3 -0.01 16.86 -5.99
CA ASP A 3 0.91 16.42 -4.93
C ASP A 3 0.20 15.91 -3.66
N ASP A 4 -1.09 15.63 -3.73
CA ASP A 4 -1.86 15.24 -2.55
C ASP A 4 -1.44 13.84 -2.10
N GLY A 5 -0.90 13.73 -0.89
CA GLY A 5 -0.48 12.45 -0.31
C GLY A 5 0.89 11.92 -0.75
N LEU A 6 1.67 12.65 -1.53
CA LEU A 6 2.97 12.17 -2.00
C LEU A 6 3.94 11.85 -0.83
N MET A 7 4.39 10.60 -0.76
CA MET A 7 5.50 10.17 0.10
C MET A 7 6.70 9.73 -0.74
N LYS A 8 7.89 10.10 -0.28
CA LYS A 8 9.16 9.60 -0.81
C LYS A 8 9.62 8.42 0.03
N CYS A 9 9.62 7.23 -0.56
CA CYS A 9 9.95 5.96 0.06
C CYS A 9 11.34 5.50 -0.39
N THR A 10 12.33 5.58 0.50
CA THR A 10 13.68 5.09 0.23
C THR A 10 13.75 3.59 0.46
N VAL A 11 14.27 2.83 -0.49
CA VAL A 11 14.47 1.38 -0.35
C VAL A 11 15.64 1.12 0.60
N LYS A 12 15.35 0.55 1.77
CA LYS A 12 16.34 0.28 2.82
C LYS A 12 16.95 -1.11 2.70
N SER A 13 16.14 -2.09 2.29
CA SER A 13 16.60 -3.44 2.01
C SER A 13 15.71 -4.12 0.97
N GLN A 14 16.26 -5.16 0.36
CA GLN A 14 15.61 -5.93 -0.70
C GLN A 14 15.97 -7.40 -0.52
N VAL A 15 14.96 -8.26 -0.53
CA VAL A 15 15.14 -9.71 -0.40
C VAL A 15 14.31 -10.42 -1.44
N ILE A 16 14.92 -11.36 -2.17
CA ILE A 16 14.20 -12.34 -2.99
C ILE A 16 14.43 -13.71 -2.37
N LEU A 17 13.35 -14.35 -1.95
CA LEU A 17 13.34 -15.75 -1.55
C LEU A 17 12.81 -16.58 -2.72
N ALA A 18 13.51 -17.63 -3.14
CA ALA A 18 13.03 -18.56 -4.15
C ALA A 18 13.07 -20.00 -3.66
N ILE A 19 12.21 -20.84 -4.22
CA ILE A 19 12.33 -22.29 -4.11
C ILE A 19 12.95 -22.82 -5.41
N LYS A 20 14.12 -23.44 -5.29
CA LYS A 20 14.80 -24.11 -6.40
C LYS A 20 15.18 -25.52 -5.97
N ASP A 21 14.75 -26.51 -6.76
CA ASP A 21 15.04 -27.93 -6.53
C ASP A 21 14.67 -28.41 -5.11
N GLY A 22 13.57 -27.89 -4.55
CA GLY A 22 13.08 -28.24 -3.21
C GLY A 22 13.83 -27.55 -2.06
N ALA A 23 14.85 -26.73 -2.33
CA ALA A 23 15.57 -25.94 -1.34
C ALA A 23 15.19 -24.45 -1.44
N SER A 24 15.16 -23.77 -0.29
CA SER A 24 15.02 -22.32 -0.26
C SER A 24 16.38 -21.66 -0.54
N THR A 25 16.37 -20.57 -1.29
CA THR A 25 17.56 -19.75 -1.52
C THR A 25 17.19 -18.28 -1.45
N GLN A 26 18.01 -17.51 -0.76
CA GLN A 26 17.86 -16.07 -0.61
C GLN A 26 18.87 -15.36 -1.50
N TYR A 27 18.40 -14.36 -2.25
CA TYR A 27 19.25 -13.53 -3.10
C TYR A 27 18.97 -12.05 -2.82
N SER A 28 20.03 -11.26 -2.85
CA SER A 28 19.94 -9.82 -3.10
C SER A 28 20.02 -9.61 -4.60
N GLY A 29 19.02 -8.98 -5.21
CA GLY A 29 19.03 -8.78 -6.66
C GLY A 29 17.91 -7.87 -7.15
N LYS A 30 18.11 -7.32 -8.33
CA LYS A 30 17.21 -6.35 -8.97
C LYS A 30 15.96 -7.04 -9.52
N ARG A 31 14.84 -6.88 -8.82
CA ARG A 31 13.50 -7.20 -9.34
C ARG A 31 12.70 -5.91 -9.51
N ASN A 32 11.92 -5.82 -10.59
CA ASN A 32 11.15 -4.62 -10.98
C ASN A 32 11.98 -3.35 -11.17
N GLY A 33 13.27 -3.51 -11.49
CA GLY A 33 14.15 -2.37 -11.76
C GLY A 33 14.59 -1.56 -10.54
N VAL A 34 14.31 -2.04 -9.33
CA VAL A 34 14.55 -1.36 -8.04
C VAL A 34 15.80 -1.90 -7.35
N ASN A 35 16.59 -1.00 -6.77
CA ASN A 35 17.76 -1.29 -5.95
C ASN A 35 17.65 -0.66 -4.55
N VAL A 36 18.45 -1.15 -3.60
CA VAL A 36 18.66 -0.50 -2.31
C VAL A 36 19.20 0.91 -2.51
N GLY A 37 18.62 1.89 -1.83
CA GLY A 37 18.92 3.31 -1.96
C GLY A 37 18.04 4.06 -2.96
N ASP A 38 17.31 3.36 -3.83
CA ASP A 38 16.36 4.01 -4.75
C ASP A 38 15.24 4.72 -3.99
N ILE A 39 14.73 5.81 -4.56
CA ILE A 39 13.56 6.53 -4.06
C ILE A 39 12.36 6.15 -4.92
N LEU A 40 11.36 5.55 -4.29
CA LEU A 40 10.04 5.31 -4.85
C LEU A 40 9.08 6.40 -4.37
N LEU A 41 8.22 6.87 -5.26
CA LEU A 41 7.14 7.78 -4.96
C LEU A 41 5.89 6.94 -4.66
N PHE A 42 5.43 7.02 -3.42
CA PHE A 42 4.11 6.53 -3.01
C PHE A 42 3.11 7.66 -3.18
N ARG A 43 2.15 7.49 -4.08
CA ARG A 43 1.06 8.41 -4.35
C ARG A 43 -0.25 7.74 -4.01
N TYR A 44 -1.16 8.50 -3.42
CA TYR A 44 -2.52 8.06 -3.18
C TYR A 44 -3.46 9.23 -3.44
N GLU A 45 -4.50 9.00 -4.23
CA GLU A 45 -5.41 10.05 -4.71
C GLU A 45 -6.83 9.54 -4.56
N ALA A 46 -7.67 10.32 -3.86
CA ALA A 46 -9.10 10.09 -3.79
C ALA A 46 -9.82 11.20 -4.58
N ASN A 47 -10.87 10.85 -5.32
CA ASN A 47 -11.71 11.82 -6.04
C ASN A 47 -13.08 11.95 -5.37
N ASP A 48 -13.93 12.83 -5.90
CA ASP A 48 -15.26 13.10 -5.35
C ASP A 48 -16.26 11.94 -5.56
N GLU A 49 -15.92 10.97 -6.41
CA GLU A 49 -16.73 9.78 -6.73
C GLU A 49 -16.46 8.60 -5.79
N GLY A 50 -15.62 8.79 -4.77
CA GLY A 50 -15.29 7.74 -3.80
C GLY A 50 -14.21 6.78 -4.28
N GLU A 51 -13.53 7.09 -5.39
CA GLU A 51 -12.44 6.25 -5.91
C GLU A 51 -11.14 6.49 -5.14
N LEU A 52 -10.28 5.48 -5.08
CA LEU A 52 -8.94 5.57 -4.52
C LEU A 52 -7.91 4.95 -5.46
N LEU A 53 -6.99 5.77 -5.96
CA LEU A 53 -5.82 5.32 -6.69
C LEU A 53 -4.62 5.30 -5.75
N VAL A 54 -3.83 4.23 -5.79
CA VAL A 54 -2.58 4.08 -5.04
C VAL A 54 -1.49 3.56 -5.96
N LYS A 55 -0.32 4.21 -5.92
CA LYS A 55 0.81 3.87 -6.78
C LYS A 55 2.14 4.01 -6.04
N LEU A 56 2.98 2.98 -6.11
CA LEU A 56 4.39 3.02 -5.72
C LEU A 56 5.25 2.87 -6.98
N SER A 57 6.02 3.90 -7.33
CA SER A 57 6.77 3.91 -8.60
C SER A 57 8.01 4.79 -8.54
N ASN A 58 8.97 4.57 -9.43
CA ASN A 58 9.98 5.56 -9.79
C ASN A 58 9.76 6.00 -11.25
N ASP A 59 10.64 6.86 -11.77
CA ASP A 59 10.52 7.41 -13.12
C ASP A 59 10.53 6.34 -14.24
N LYS A 60 10.98 5.12 -13.93
CA LYS A 60 11.18 4.04 -14.91
C LYS A 60 10.24 2.86 -14.71
N ASN A 61 9.80 2.59 -13.48
CA ASN A 61 9.08 1.36 -13.12
C ASN A 61 7.93 1.66 -12.16
N THR A 62 6.79 1.02 -12.40
CA THR A 62 5.71 0.91 -11.41
C THR A 62 5.93 -0.37 -10.63
N VAL A 63 6.12 -0.24 -9.31
CA VAL A 63 6.36 -1.37 -8.40
C VAL A 63 5.05 -1.93 -7.88
N PHE A 64 4.11 -1.04 -7.57
CA PHE A 64 2.77 -1.38 -7.10
C PHE A 64 1.78 -0.38 -7.68
N PHE A 65 0.65 -0.89 -8.15
CA PHE A 65 -0.48 -0.10 -8.59
C PHE A 65 -1.75 -0.75 -8.07
N TRP A 66 -2.65 0.08 -7.58
CA TRP A 66 -3.86 -0.37 -6.93
C TRP A 66 -4.93 0.70 -7.15
N TYR A 67 -6.11 0.27 -7.58
CA TYR A 67 -7.23 1.16 -7.86
C TYR A 67 -8.49 0.58 -7.24
N TYR A 68 -9.25 1.44 -6.58
CA TYR A 68 -10.57 1.14 -6.04
C TYR A 68 -11.59 2.07 -6.63
N GLU A 69 -12.59 1.44 -7.19
CA GLU A 69 -13.85 2.03 -7.61
C GLU A 69 -14.92 1.52 -6.63
N PRO A 70 -15.75 2.40 -6.04
CA PRO A 70 -16.81 1.96 -5.16
C PRO A 70 -17.91 1.26 -5.96
N ASP A 71 -18.10 -0.05 -5.72
CA ASP A 71 -19.30 -0.79 -6.12
C ASP A 71 -20.31 -0.87 -4.95
N ARG A 72 -21.55 -1.26 -5.25
CA ARG A 72 -22.66 -1.32 -4.26
C ARG A 72 -22.45 -2.36 -3.14
N GLU A 73 -21.45 -3.23 -3.23
CA GLU A 73 -21.24 -4.36 -2.29
C GLU A 73 -20.04 -4.17 -1.35
N SER A 74 -19.54 -2.94 -1.20
CA SER A 74 -18.51 -2.65 -0.21
C SER A 74 -18.99 -3.01 1.20
N SER A 75 -18.38 -4.02 1.81
CA SER A 75 -18.70 -4.47 3.16
C SER A 75 -17.90 -3.69 4.19
N TYR A 76 -18.59 -3.09 5.15
CA TYR A 76 -18.00 -2.24 6.18
C TYR A 76 -17.88 -2.98 7.52
N TYR A 77 -16.68 -2.98 8.09
CA TYR A 77 -16.42 -3.52 9.43
C TYR A 77 -15.70 -2.47 10.27
N SER A 78 -16.28 -2.14 11.42
CA SER A 78 -15.63 -1.35 12.47
C SER A 78 -15.35 -2.27 13.65
N ASP A 79 -14.09 -2.44 14.02
CA ASP A 79 -13.73 -3.10 15.28
C ASP A 79 -13.45 -2.04 16.35
N SER A 80 -14.12 -2.14 17.49
CA SER A 80 -13.93 -1.27 18.63
C SER A 80 -12.76 -1.69 19.53
N GLU A 81 -12.18 -2.87 19.34
CA GLU A 81 -11.11 -3.41 20.20
C GLU A 81 -9.70 -3.08 19.69
N ALA A 82 -9.53 -2.85 18.39
CA ALA A 82 -8.35 -2.18 17.87
C ALA A 82 -8.48 -0.69 18.20
N SER A 83 -7.54 -0.12 18.97
CA SER A 83 -7.51 1.27 19.44
C SER A 83 -7.48 2.37 18.36
N GLY A 84 -7.85 2.07 17.11
CA GLY A 84 -8.02 3.02 16.02
C GLY A 84 -9.16 2.60 15.08
N ARG A 85 -9.89 3.60 14.57
CA ARG A 85 -10.91 3.42 13.53
C ARG A 85 -10.24 2.81 12.30
N TYR A 86 -10.76 1.68 11.83
CA TYR A 86 -10.34 1.07 10.58
C TYR A 86 -11.51 0.79 9.68
N LYS A 87 -11.22 0.82 8.40
CA LYS A 87 -12.23 0.56 7.37
C LYS A 87 -11.62 -0.35 6.33
N THR A 88 -12.18 -1.56 6.25
CA THR A 88 -11.91 -2.48 5.15
C THR A 88 -12.86 -2.15 4.02
N PHE A 89 -12.35 -2.09 2.81
CA PHE A 89 -13.17 -2.06 1.61
C PHE A 89 -12.80 -3.26 0.76
N ASN A 90 -13.82 -4.02 0.40
CA ASN A 90 -13.74 -5.10 -0.56
C ASN A 90 -14.53 -4.65 -1.78
N ASN A 91 -13.87 -4.56 -2.93
CA ASN A 91 -14.57 -4.51 -4.22
C ASN A 91 -14.70 -5.95 -4.71
N SER A 92 -15.87 -6.29 -5.27
CA SER A 92 -16.30 -7.65 -5.60
C SER A 92 -15.44 -8.40 -6.64
N GLY A 93 -14.32 -7.85 -7.13
CA GLY A 93 -13.46 -8.53 -8.10
C GLY A 93 -11.95 -8.54 -7.87
N HIS A 94 -11.32 -7.51 -7.26
CA HIS A 94 -9.90 -7.29 -7.59
C HIS A 94 -8.96 -6.88 -6.45
N HIS A 95 -9.45 -6.25 -5.37
CA HIS A 95 -8.56 -5.60 -4.40
C HIS A 95 -9.21 -5.44 -3.01
N SER A 96 -8.39 -5.49 -1.95
CA SER A 96 -8.81 -5.08 -0.60
C SER A 96 -7.83 -4.06 -0.01
N PHE A 97 -8.35 -3.13 0.79
CA PHE A 97 -7.51 -2.21 1.55
C PHE A 97 -8.06 -1.91 2.92
N ASN A 98 -7.15 -1.48 3.80
CA ASN A 98 -7.45 -1.05 5.15
C ASN A 98 -6.67 0.22 5.48
N LEU A 99 -7.37 1.26 5.94
CA LEU A 99 -6.78 2.52 6.38
C LEU A 99 -7.03 2.76 7.87
N TRP A 100 -5.95 3.07 8.59
CA TRP A 100 -5.91 3.59 9.96
C TRP A 100 -5.05 4.86 9.96
N ASP A 101 -5.20 5.72 10.97
CA ASP A 101 -4.38 6.93 11.10
C ASP A 101 -2.90 6.64 11.39
N TRP A 102 -2.60 5.41 11.85
CA TRP A 102 -1.26 4.91 12.11
C TRP A 102 -0.83 3.75 11.19
N LYS A 103 -1.68 3.27 10.28
CA LYS A 103 -1.38 2.11 9.43
C LYS A 103 -2.15 2.15 8.11
N MET A 104 -1.53 1.72 7.02
CA MET A 104 -2.20 1.49 5.75
C MET A 104 -1.81 0.12 5.21
N MET A 105 -2.76 -0.59 4.62
CA MET A 105 -2.55 -1.90 4.03
C MET A 105 -3.34 -1.99 2.73
N PHE A 106 -2.64 -2.25 1.63
CA PHE A 106 -3.22 -2.47 0.32
C PHE A 106 -2.84 -3.86 -0.16
N LYS A 107 -3.82 -4.63 -0.65
CA LYS A 107 -3.63 -6.00 -1.11
C LYS A 107 -4.36 -6.22 -2.43
N THR A 108 -3.71 -6.93 -3.35
CA THR A 108 -4.39 -7.53 -4.50
C THR A 108 -5.29 -8.68 -4.04
N HIS A 109 -6.37 -8.97 -4.77
CA HIS A 109 -7.34 -10.01 -4.39
C HIS A 109 -6.72 -11.40 -4.28
N ASP A 110 -5.81 -11.73 -5.19
CA ASP A 110 -5.02 -12.97 -5.17
C ASP A 110 -3.95 -12.99 -4.04
N GLY A 111 -3.78 -11.89 -3.31
CA GLY A 111 -2.78 -11.74 -2.25
C GLY A 111 -1.33 -11.70 -2.75
N HIS A 112 -1.12 -11.74 -4.07
CA HIS A 112 0.22 -11.77 -4.67
C HIS A 112 1.00 -10.50 -4.37
N GLN A 113 0.37 -9.33 -4.35
CA GLN A 113 1.03 -8.08 -3.99
C GLN A 113 0.39 -7.45 -2.76
N GLN A 114 1.23 -7.02 -1.83
CA GLN A 114 0.81 -6.34 -0.62
C GLN A 114 1.75 -5.17 -0.31
N LEU A 115 1.17 -4.04 0.04
CA LEU A 115 1.88 -2.88 0.54
C LEU A 115 1.38 -2.55 1.94
N TYR A 116 2.30 -2.59 2.90
CA TYR A 116 2.06 -2.24 4.28
C TYR A 116 2.84 -0.96 4.62
N LEU A 117 2.20 -0.02 5.29
CA LEU A 117 2.82 1.19 5.81
C LEU A 117 2.38 1.35 7.27
N SER A 118 3.33 1.52 8.18
CA SER A 118 3.06 1.81 9.60
C SER A 118 3.71 3.12 10.00
N LYS A 119 2.96 3.95 10.70
CA LYS A 119 3.40 5.27 11.11
C LYS A 119 4.39 5.15 12.26
N ASN A 120 5.58 5.70 12.06
CA ASN A 120 6.60 5.81 13.09
C ASN A 120 6.46 7.16 13.83
N ASN A 121 6.18 8.24 13.08
CA ASN A 121 5.82 9.55 13.63
C ASN A 121 4.97 10.36 12.63
N ASN A 122 4.68 11.63 12.92
CA ASN A 122 3.79 12.45 12.07
C ASN A 122 4.22 12.59 10.60
N LYS A 123 5.50 12.41 10.27
CA LYS A 123 6.02 12.57 8.90
C LYS A 123 6.74 11.33 8.36
N ALA A 124 6.75 10.23 9.12
CA ALA A 124 7.55 9.06 8.85
C ALA A 124 6.72 7.79 8.92
N TRP A 125 6.94 6.92 7.94
CA TRP A 125 6.27 5.63 7.80
C TRP A 125 7.30 4.57 7.48
N ASP A 126 7.24 3.46 8.20
CA ASP A 126 7.97 2.25 7.89
C ASP A 126 7.11 1.44 6.92
N GLY A 127 7.66 1.13 5.75
CA GLY A 127 6.95 0.44 4.69
C GLY A 127 7.51 -0.95 4.42
N MET A 128 6.62 -1.86 4.04
CA MET A 128 6.97 -3.19 3.56
C MET A 128 6.12 -3.51 2.34
N PHE A 129 6.78 -3.76 1.21
CA PHE A 129 6.14 -4.28 0.02
C PHE A 129 6.50 -5.75 -0.14
N THR A 130 5.52 -6.59 -0.44
CA THR A 130 5.72 -8.01 -0.74
C THR A 130 5.06 -8.35 -2.07
N GLU A 131 5.76 -9.08 -2.92
CA GLU A 131 5.24 -9.68 -4.15
C GLU A 131 5.54 -11.18 -4.14
N VAL A 132 4.53 -12.01 -4.34
CA VAL A 132 4.63 -13.46 -4.42
C VAL A 132 4.28 -13.88 -5.83
N ASP A 133 5.13 -14.71 -6.42
CA ASP A 133 4.84 -15.47 -7.64
C ASP A 133 4.95 -16.98 -7.35
N HIS A 134 4.68 -17.82 -8.35
CA HIS A 134 4.68 -19.28 -8.22
C HIS A 134 5.98 -19.91 -7.67
N LYS A 135 7.12 -19.20 -7.68
CA LYS A 135 8.42 -19.74 -7.25
C LYS A 135 9.23 -18.79 -6.36
N ASN A 136 8.80 -17.54 -6.20
CA ASN A 136 9.56 -16.51 -5.50
C ASN A 136 8.67 -15.62 -4.64
N THR A 137 9.23 -15.14 -3.54
CA THR A 137 8.73 -14.02 -2.75
C THR A 137 9.74 -12.90 -2.78
N PHE A 138 9.29 -11.72 -3.15
CA PHE A 138 10.07 -10.50 -3.20
C PHE A 138 9.62 -9.55 -2.11
N VAL A 139 10.56 -9.00 -1.35
CA VAL A 139 10.29 -8.10 -0.24
C VAL A 139 11.15 -6.85 -0.35
N LEU A 140 10.52 -5.69 -0.18
CA LEU A 140 11.19 -4.40 -0.01
C LEU A 140 10.86 -3.82 1.36
N ALA A 141 11.89 -3.42 2.11
CA ALA A 141 11.73 -2.54 3.26
C ALA A 141 11.92 -1.08 2.82
N LEU A 142 11.00 -0.21 3.22
CA LEU A 142 10.91 1.17 2.77
C LEU A 142 10.94 2.12 3.97
N ASP A 143 11.66 3.22 3.83
CA ASP A 143 11.57 4.38 4.72
C ASP A 143 10.83 5.50 3.98
N CYS A 144 9.56 5.70 4.32
CA CYS A 144 8.66 6.62 3.65
C CYS A 144 8.51 7.92 4.42
N ARG A 145 8.81 9.04 3.75
CA ARG A 145 8.72 10.39 4.31
C ARG A 145 7.72 11.23 3.53
N GLN A 146 6.83 11.88 4.25
CA GLN A 146 5.82 12.77 3.68
C GLN A 146 6.08 14.22 4.11
N LYS A 147 5.85 15.17 3.21
CA LYS A 147 5.92 16.60 3.55
C LYS A 147 4.72 17.03 4.39
N ARG A 148 3.52 16.57 4.03
CA ARG A 148 2.25 16.93 4.68
C ARG A 148 1.46 15.66 5.03
N PRO A 149 1.08 15.45 6.31
CA PRO A 149 0.27 14.30 6.70
C PRO A 149 -1.20 14.50 6.32
N ARG A 150 -1.65 13.87 5.24
CA ARG A 150 -3.05 13.95 4.77
C ARG A 150 -3.86 12.67 4.92
N ILE A 151 -3.28 11.61 5.52
CA ILE A 151 -3.96 10.32 5.65
C ILE A 151 -5.27 10.43 6.46
N LYS A 152 -5.31 11.31 7.48
CA LYS A 152 -6.51 11.53 8.29
C LYS A 152 -7.66 12.08 7.45
N GLU A 153 -7.38 13.05 6.58
CA GLU A 153 -8.37 13.64 5.68
C GLU A 153 -8.95 12.57 4.74
N ILE A 154 -8.14 11.64 4.25
CA ILE A 154 -8.62 10.53 3.41
C ILE A 154 -9.47 9.55 4.19
N ILE A 155 -9.05 9.16 5.40
CA ILE A 155 -9.85 8.29 6.27
C ILE A 155 -11.20 8.95 6.56
N GLU A 156 -11.22 10.25 6.85
CA GLU A 156 -12.44 11.03 7.10
C GLU A 156 -13.33 11.13 5.86
N TYR A 157 -12.75 11.40 4.68
CA TYR A 157 -13.46 11.39 3.41
C TYR A 157 -14.18 10.06 3.21
N PHE A 158 -13.44 8.96 3.31
CA PHE A 158 -13.98 7.62 3.16
C PHE A 158 -15.01 7.27 4.24
N TRP A 159 -14.85 7.77 5.47
CA TRP A 159 -15.81 7.56 6.55
C TRP A 159 -17.15 8.27 6.30
N ASN A 160 -17.10 9.48 5.74
CA ASN A 160 -18.28 10.27 5.44
C ASN A 160 -18.98 9.78 4.16
N TYR A 161 -18.24 9.41 3.12
CA TYR A 161 -18.79 8.88 1.87
C TYR A 161 -19.72 7.67 2.10
N SER A 162 -19.39 6.79 3.06
CA SER A 162 -20.25 5.63 3.38
C SER A 162 -21.50 5.92 4.21
N LYS A 163 -21.66 7.13 4.74
CA LYS A 163 -22.90 7.47 5.48
C LYS A 163 -24.03 7.89 4.55
N ASP A 164 -23.70 8.23 3.30
CA ASP A 164 -24.62 8.77 2.30
C ASP A 164 -25.09 7.72 1.27
N LEU A 165 -24.68 6.45 1.43
CA LEU A 165 -25.15 5.27 0.67
C LEU A 165 -25.96 4.33 1.58
#